data_AF-A0A382Y9U2-F1
#
_entry.id   AF-A0A382Y9U2-F1
#
_cell.length_a   1.000
_cell.length_b   1.000
_cell.length_c   1.000
_cell.angle_alpha   90.00
_cell.angle_beta   90.00
_cell.angle_gamma   90.00
#
_symmetry.space_group_name_H-M   'P 1'
#
loop_
_entity.id
_entity.type
_entity.pdbx_description
1 polymer ?
#
loop_
_entity_poly.entity_id
_entity_poly.type
_entity_poly.pdbx_seq_one_letter_code
_entity_poly.pdbx_strand_id
1 'polypeptide(L)'
;MDNSKMAIISSVVPNLNTLIIKILKINKINGLVVKSKDILPFLKIEYNLNEIGADRIANSIAVIKNKINNSIVIDFGTATTFEVLKGGIFLGGLIFPGVNLSKNTLIKKT
;
A
#
# COMPACT_ATOMS: atom_id res chain seq x y z
N MET A 1 -24.70 0.97 -20.53
CA MET A 1 -23.63 1.14 -19.53
C MET A 1 -22.33 0.79 -20.23
N ASP A 2 -21.42 1.75 -20.33
CA ASP A 2 -20.17 1.56 -21.05
C ASP A 2 -19.33 0.49 -20.32
N ASN A 3 -19.04 -0.63 -20.98
CA ASN A 3 -18.43 -1.82 -20.39
C ASN A 3 -16.90 -1.64 -20.25
N SER A 4 -16.49 -0.45 -19.80
CA SER A 4 -15.08 -0.07 -19.71
C SER A 4 -14.40 -0.83 -18.57
N LYS A 5 -13.37 -1.61 -18.91
CA LYS A 5 -12.57 -2.34 -17.92
C LYS A 5 -11.73 -1.33 -17.13
N MET A 6 -11.73 -1.44 -15.81
CA MET A 6 -10.94 -0.58 -14.93
C MET A 6 -9.90 -1.40 -14.16
N ALA A 7 -8.71 -0.83 -13.99
CA ALA A 7 -7.65 -1.36 -13.15
C ALA A 7 -7.24 -0.32 -12.11
N ILE A 8 -7.22 -0.71 -10.85
CA ILE A 8 -6.73 0.10 -9.73
C ILE A 8 -5.34 -0.41 -9.37
N ILE A 9 -4.36 0.50 -9.29
CA ILE A 9 -2.95 0.18 -9.13
C ILE A 9 -2.47 0.74 -7.79
N SER A 10 -2.03 -0.13 -6.89
CA SER A 10 -1.21 0.25 -5.74
C SER A 10 0.27 0.17 -6.15
N SER A 11 1.04 1.23 -5.93
CA SER A 11 2.45 1.27 -6.31
C SER A 11 3.28 2.14 -5.37
N VAL A 12 4.44 1.62 -4.97
CA VAL A 12 5.49 2.32 -4.23
C VAL A 12 6.70 2.65 -5.11
N VAL A 13 6.60 2.44 -6.43
CA VAL A 13 7.68 2.67 -7.42
C VAL A 13 7.18 3.63 -8.50
N PRO A 14 7.23 4.96 -8.28
CA PRO A 14 6.61 5.95 -9.15
C PRO A 14 7.05 5.88 -10.62
N ASN A 15 8.33 5.57 -10.86
CA ASN A 15 8.90 5.54 -12.21
C ASN A 15 8.27 4.49 -13.13
N LEU A 16 7.68 3.42 -12.57
CA LEU A 16 7.03 2.37 -13.36
C LEU A 16 5.56 2.68 -13.66
N ASN A 17 4.92 3.60 -12.93
CA ASN A 17 3.50 3.88 -13.04
C ASN A 17 3.11 4.32 -14.46
N THR A 18 3.92 5.19 -15.08
CA THR A 18 3.67 5.69 -16.44
C THR A 18 3.72 4.56 -17.47
N LEU A 19 4.64 3.61 -17.31
CA LEU A 19 4.75 2.45 -18.19
C LEU A 19 3.54 1.54 -18.05
N ILE A 20 3.13 1.21 -16.82
CA ILE A 20 1.96 0.38 -16.56
C ILE A 20 0.68 1.03 -17.13
N ILE A 21 0.48 2.32 -16.91
CA ILE A 21 -0.68 3.05 -17.46
C ILE A 21 -0.68 3.00 -19.00
N LYS A 22 0.48 3.13 -19.67
CA LYS A 22 0.56 3.01 -21.13
C LYS A 22 0.11 1.62 -21.60
N ILE A 23 0.57 0.56 -20.93
CA ILE A 23 0.18 -0.82 -21.25
C ILE A 23 -1.33 -1.02 -21.08
N LEU A 24 -1.91 -0.51 -20.00
CA LEU A 24 -3.36 -0.60 -19.76
C LEU A 24 -4.15 0.15 -20.84
N LYS A 25 -3.71 1.34 -21.25
CA LYS A 25 -4.34 2.12 -22.32
C LYS A 25 -4.35 1.38 -23.66
N ILE A 26 -3.24 0.71 -24.03
CA ILE A 26 -3.17 -0.12 -25.26
C ILE A 26 -4.23 -1.23 -25.22
N ASN A 27 -4.48 -1.79 -24.05
CA ASN A 27 -5.48 -2.83 -23.83
C ASN A 27 -6.91 -2.30 -23.59
N LYS A 28 -7.14 -0.99 -23.78
CA LYS A 28 -8.43 -0.32 -23.53
C LYS A 28 -8.92 -0.50 -22.08
N ILE A 29 -8.00 -0.53 -21.12
CA ILE A 29 -8.28 -0.58 -19.67
C ILE A 29 -8.00 0.80 -19.08
N ASN A 30 -8.97 1.36 -18.37
CA ASN A 30 -8.77 2.59 -17.61
C ASN A 30 -7.95 2.30 -16.35
N GLY A 31 -6.72 2.82 -16.30
CA GLY A 31 -5.81 2.62 -15.17
C GLY A 31 -5.82 3.80 -14.20
N LEU A 32 -6.10 3.54 -12.93
CA LEU A 32 -6.02 4.52 -11.84
C LEU A 32 -4.93 4.11 -10.85
N VAL A 33 -3.92 4.96 -10.68
CA VAL A 33 -2.91 4.77 -9.61
C VAL A 33 -3.42 5.41 -8.34
N VAL A 34 -3.47 4.61 -7.28
CA VAL A 34 -3.91 4.99 -5.95
C VAL A 34 -2.90 5.98 -5.35
N LYS A 35 -3.34 7.19 -5.02
CA LYS A 35 -2.56 8.17 -4.25
C LYS A 35 -3.16 8.32 -2.86
N SER A 36 -2.33 8.59 -1.86
CA SER A 36 -2.78 8.70 -0.45
C SER A 36 -3.96 9.67 -0.24
N LYS A 37 -4.00 10.77 -1.01
CA LYS A 37 -5.09 11.76 -0.97
C LYS A 37 -6.42 11.23 -1.49
N ASP A 38 -6.41 10.35 -2.47
CA ASP A 38 -7.62 9.82 -3.12
C ASP A 38 -8.40 8.87 -2.18
N ILE A 39 -7.79 8.51 -1.05
CA ILE A 39 -8.22 7.42 -0.18
C ILE A 39 -8.75 7.91 1.17
N LEU A 40 -8.58 9.20 1.46
CA LEU A 40 -9.10 9.85 2.66
C LEU A 40 -10.60 9.62 2.91
N PRO A 41 -11.47 9.47 1.88
CA PRO A 41 -12.86 9.09 2.10
C PRO A 41 -13.07 7.68 2.70
N PHE A 42 -12.07 6.79 2.57
CA PHE A 42 -12.16 5.39 2.99
C PHE A 42 -11.29 5.07 4.22
N LEU A 43 -10.32 5.92 4.53
CA LEU A 43 -9.40 5.74 5.64
C LEU A 43 -9.02 7.10 6.23
N LYS A 44 -9.34 7.32 7.51
CA LYS A 44 -8.81 8.47 8.25
C LYS A 44 -7.34 8.20 8.60
N ILE A 45 -6.47 9.15 8.30
CA ILE A 45 -5.02 9.06 8.51
C ILE A 45 -4.57 10.21 9.41
N GLU A 46 -4.00 9.88 10.56
CA GLU A 46 -3.34 10.80 11.49
C GLU A 46 -1.82 10.57 11.44
N TYR A 47 -1.27 10.68 10.24
CA TYR A 47 0.15 10.48 9.91
C TYR A 47 0.51 11.32 8.67
N ASN A 48 1.80 11.52 8.39
CA ASN A 48 2.21 12.25 7.19
C ASN A 48 1.84 11.48 5.90
N LEU A 49 0.88 12.00 5.13
CA LEU A 49 0.38 11.40 3.89
C LEU A 49 1.43 11.27 2.79
N ASN A 50 2.51 12.05 2.84
CA ASN A 50 3.59 11.98 1.85
C ASN A 50 4.58 10.84 2.14
N GLU A 51 4.55 10.28 3.34
CA GLU A 51 5.47 9.23 3.79
C GLU A 51 4.85 7.82 3.78
N ILE A 52 3.56 7.73 3.47
CA ILE A 52 2.83 6.46 3.47
C ILE A 52 2.78 5.86 2.05
N GLY A 53 3.21 4.61 1.95
CA GLY A 53 3.13 3.82 0.72
C GLY A 53 1.69 3.42 0.40
N ALA A 54 1.37 3.31 -0.89
CA ALA A 54 0.03 2.92 -1.35
C ALA A 54 -0.37 1.50 -0.91
N ASP A 55 0.60 0.61 -0.73
CA ASP A 55 0.46 -0.74 -0.18
C ASP A 55 -0.03 -0.72 1.28
N ARG A 56 0.61 0.08 2.14
CA ARG A 56 0.24 0.23 3.55
C ARG A 56 -1.18 0.76 3.71
N ILE A 57 -1.60 1.66 2.83
CA ILE A 57 -2.99 2.16 2.80
C ILE A 57 -3.96 1.05 2.37
N ALA A 58 -3.65 0.31 1.31
CA ALA A 58 -4.49 -0.78 0.83
C ALA A 58 -4.71 -1.85 1.90
N ASN A 59 -3.63 -2.25 2.59
CA ASN A 59 -3.69 -3.21 3.71
C ASN A 59 -4.59 -2.69 4.84
N SER A 60 -4.44 -1.42 5.22
CA SER A 60 -5.24 -0.79 6.28
C SER A 60 -6.74 -0.74 5.96
N ILE A 61 -7.09 -0.39 4.72
CA ILE A 61 -8.49 -0.37 4.27
C ILE A 61 -9.08 -1.77 4.29
N ALA A 62 -8.33 -2.77 3.85
CA ALA A 62 -8.80 -4.15 3.84
C ALA A 62 -9.19 -4.60 5.26
N VAL A 63 -8.39 -4.24 6.26
CA VAL A 63 -8.66 -4.56 7.68
C VAL A 63 -9.90 -3.84 8.20
N ILE A 64 -10.04 -2.54 7.94
CA ILE A 64 -11.22 -1.75 8.35
C ILE A 64 -12.49 -2.24 7.66
N LYS A 65 -12.42 -2.61 6.38
CA LYS A 65 -13.55 -3.16 5.62
C LYS A 65 -14.05 -4.48 6.22
N ASN A 66 -13.18 -5.24 6.87
CA ASN A 66 -13.52 -6.42 7.64
C ASN A 66 -14.00 -6.10 9.08
N LYS A 67 -14.34 -4.83 9.37
CA LYS A 67 -14.84 -4.32 10.65
C LYS A 67 -13.86 -4.49 11.82
N ILE A 68 -12.55 -4.53 11.52
CA ILE A 68 -11.49 -4.59 12.53
C ILE A 68 -10.94 -3.17 12.72
N ASN A 69 -11.35 -2.53 13.82
CA ASN A 69 -11.06 -1.11 14.04
C ASN A 69 -9.83 -0.85 14.90
N ASN A 70 -9.44 -1.82 15.75
CA ASN A 70 -8.24 -1.76 16.58
C ASN A 70 -7.34 -2.93 16.20
N SER A 71 -6.20 -2.67 15.58
CA SER A 71 -5.29 -3.72 15.13
C SER A 71 -3.88 -3.20 14.89
N ILE A 72 -2.94 -4.14 14.85
CA ILE A 72 -1.63 -3.94 14.24
C ILE A 72 -1.62 -4.82 12.98
N VAL A 73 -1.50 -4.21 11.82
CA VAL A 73 -1.31 -4.94 10.56
C VAL A 73 0.19 -5.17 10.39
N ILE A 74 0.58 -6.38 9.98
CA ILE A 74 1.98 -6.74 9.77
C ILE A 74 2.10 -7.35 8.38
N ASP A 75 2.91 -6.75 7.51
CA ASP A 75 3.20 -7.25 6.17
C ASP A 75 4.63 -7.78 6.08
N PHE A 76 4.79 -9.04 5.70
CA PHE A 76 6.10 -9.69 5.52
C PHE A 76 6.48 -9.73 4.03
N GLY A 77 6.95 -8.59 3.51
CA GLY A 77 7.41 -8.44 2.14
C GLY A 77 8.92 -8.26 2.02
N THR A 78 9.33 -7.49 1.00
CA THR A 78 10.72 -7.02 0.82
C THR A 78 11.23 -6.28 2.06
N ALA A 79 10.34 -5.49 2.68
CA ALA A 79 10.46 -4.96 4.03
C ALA A 79 9.38 -5.60 4.90
N THR A 80 9.58 -5.60 6.22
CA THR A 80 8.51 -5.94 7.16
C THR A 80 7.90 -4.65 7.68
N THR A 81 6.61 -4.44 7.43
CA THR A 81 5.91 -3.23 7.89
C THR A 81 4.95 -3.55 9.01
N PHE A 82 4.74 -2.55 9.87
CA PHE A 82 3.76 -2.55 10.94
C PHE A 82 2.89 -1.31 10.75
N GLU A 83 1.58 -1.46 10.87
CA GLU A 83 0.61 -0.37 10.79
C GLU A 83 -0.32 -0.41 12.00
N VAL A 84 -0.45 0.71 12.70
CA VAL A 84 -1.30 0.82 13.88
C VAL A 84 -2.64 1.45 13.49
N LEU A 85 -3.72 0.68 13.69
CA LEU A 85 -5.09 1.14 13.53
C LEU A 85 -5.77 1.25 14.90
N LYS A 86 -6.36 2.41 15.20
CA LYS A 86 -7.15 2.63 16.42
C LYS A 86 -8.47 3.29 16.07
N GLY A 87 -9.58 2.67 16.42
CA GLY A 87 -10.92 3.16 16.07
C GLY A 87 -11.13 3.35 14.57
N GLY A 88 -10.46 2.58 13.71
CA GLY A 88 -10.49 2.74 12.25
C GLY A 88 -9.63 3.90 11.72
N ILE A 89 -8.80 4.52 12.57
CA ILE A 89 -7.87 5.58 12.20
C ILE A 89 -6.48 4.99 12.07
N PHE A 90 -5.81 5.26 10.95
CA PHE A 90 -4.41 4.96 10.75
C PHE A 90 -3.53 5.97 11.49
N LEU A 91 -2.72 5.49 12.44
CA LEU A 91 -1.87 6.33 13.27
C LEU A 91 -0.39 6.38 12.81
N GLY A 92 -0.02 5.55 11.84
CA GLY A 92 1.38 5.35 11.46
C GLY A 92 1.84 3.93 11.68
N GLY A 93 3.16 3.75 11.81
CA GLY A 93 3.75 2.47 12.16
C GLY A 93 5.24 2.40 11.83
N LEU A 94 5.77 1.19 11.67
CA LEU A 94 7.21 0.94 11.58
C LEU A 94 7.56 0.17 10.31
N ILE A 95 8.80 0.36 9.83
CA ILE A 95 9.35 -0.37 8.68
C ILE A 95 10.69 -0.98 9.11
N PHE A 96 10.82 -2.28 8.94
CA PHE A 96 12.00 -3.06 9.24
C PHE A 96 12.55 -3.74 7.98
N PRO A 97 13.83 -4.15 7.96
CA PRO A 97 14.34 -5.03 6.92
C PRO A 97 13.52 -6.33 6.85
N GLY A 98 13.16 -6.74 5.63
CA GLY A 98 12.41 -7.98 5.45
C GLY A 98 13.20 -9.20 5.90
N VAL A 99 12.50 -10.28 6.26
CA VAL A 99 13.10 -11.50 6.84
C VAL A 99 14.24 -12.05 5.98
N ASN A 100 14.04 -12.13 4.67
CA ASN A 100 15.06 -12.62 3.73
C ASN A 100 16.28 -11.68 3.66
N LEU A 101 16.05 -10.35 3.66
CA LEU A 101 17.13 -9.38 3.66
C LEU A 101 17.95 -9.46 4.95
N SER A 102 17.29 -9.57 6.10
CA SER A 102 17.92 -9.75 7.41
C SER A 102 18.79 -11.01 7.43
N LYS A 103 18.26 -12.15 6.98
CA LYS A 103 19.00 -13.42 6.87
C LYS A 103 20.23 -13.28 5.97
N ASN A 104 20.04 -12.77 4.76
CA ASN A 104 21.12 -12.64 3.77
C ASN A 104 22.20 -11.66 4.25
N THR A 105 21.81 -10.60 4.96
CA THR A 105 22.75 -9.63 5.53
C THR A 105 23.61 -10.27 6.61
N LEU A 106 23.00 -11.08 7.49
CA LEU A 106 23.75 -11.81 8.52
C LEU A 106 24.79 -12.72 7.88
N ILE A 107 24.38 -13.60 6.96
CA ILE A 107 25.27 -14.53 6.24
C ILE A 107 26.41 -13.79 5.51
N LYS A 108 26.13 -12.62 4.94
CA LYS A 108 27.13 -11.85 4.19
C LYS A 108 28.15 -11.14 5.09
N LYS A 109 27.78 -10.85 6.34
CA LYS A 109 28.59 -10.06 7.29
C LYS A 109 29.29 -10.91 8.36
N THR A 110 29.17 -12.23 8.30
CA THR A 110 29.86 -13.21 9.13
C THR A 110 30.62 -14.17 8.24
#